data_AF-A0A2M8FDW8-F1
#
_entry.id   AF-A0A2M8FDW8-F1
#
_cell.length_a   1.000
_cell.length_b   1.000
_cell.length_c   1.000
_cell.angle_alpha   90.00
_cell.angle_beta   90.00
_cell.angle_gamma   90.00
#
_symmetry.space_group_name_H-M   'P 1'
#
loop_
_entity.id
_entity.type
_entity.pdbx_description
1 polymer ?
#
loop_
_entity_poly.entity_id
_entity_poly.type
_entity_poly.pdbx_seq_one_letter_code
_entity_poly.pdbx_strand_id
1 'polypeptide(L)'
;MYGIDIKKGKEKFRNDVYFNKRKRKSLKTNFLKIQKNILEGPDFSEKPILKKEFEERKFKTSILNLSVVGLDFIKKAEEFDKDTLFTKCKFELYKKSKSYVFKTTFFKPLKNENKTSFLVFKNDLPENSKKKGYIEKTNYDLTGYEVIDKGIFKQKVKSFNEIELSFKGKKLKYNFLLKLIDRDRWSYWVTLK
;
A
#
# COMPACT_ATOMS: atom_id res chain seq x y z
N MET A 1 -12.70 13.29 -24.63
CA MET A 1 -12.22 11.90 -24.43
C MET A 1 -10.82 11.78 -23.84
N TYR A 2 -9.95 12.81 -23.88
CA TYR A 2 -8.57 12.77 -23.34
C TYR A 2 -8.44 12.63 -21.80
N GLY A 3 -9.45 13.04 -21.02
CA GLY A 3 -9.38 13.01 -19.55
C GLY A 3 -9.44 11.61 -18.93
N ILE A 4 -10.01 10.62 -19.63
CA ILE A 4 -10.14 9.24 -19.14
C ILE A 4 -8.79 8.52 -19.23
N ASP A 5 -8.05 8.71 -20.33
CA ASP A 5 -6.75 8.07 -20.54
C ASP A 5 -5.65 8.67 -19.67
N ILE A 6 -5.70 9.97 -19.38
CA ILE A 6 -4.79 10.61 -18.42
C ILE A 6 -5.04 10.08 -17.00
N LYS A 7 -6.32 9.85 -16.60
CA LYS A 7 -6.65 9.25 -15.30
C LYS A 7 -6.15 7.80 -15.21
N LYS A 8 -6.41 6.98 -16.22
CA LYS A 8 -5.90 5.58 -16.31
C LYS A 8 -4.37 5.53 -16.29
N GLY A 9 -3.70 6.44 -16.99
CA GLY A 9 -2.24 6.56 -17.01
C GLY A 9 -1.65 6.91 -15.64
N LYS A 10 -2.28 7.86 -14.92
CA LYS A 10 -1.89 8.21 -13.54
C LYS A 10 -2.07 7.05 -12.56
N GLU A 11 -3.18 6.32 -12.64
CA GLU A 11 -3.43 5.15 -11.80
C GLU A 11 -2.44 4.02 -12.07
N LYS A 12 -2.15 3.74 -13.35
CA LYS A 12 -1.17 2.72 -13.75
C LYS A 12 0.24 3.08 -13.28
N PHE A 13 0.66 4.34 -13.47
CA PHE A 13 1.95 4.82 -13.00
C PHE A 13 2.08 4.72 -11.47
N ARG A 14 1.03 5.12 -10.74
CA ARG A 14 1.01 5.02 -9.27
C ARG A 14 1.11 3.57 -8.82
N ASN A 15 0.35 2.65 -9.40
CA ASN A 15 0.44 1.22 -9.09
C ASN A 15 1.84 0.65 -9.39
N ASP A 16 2.42 1.01 -10.54
CA ASP A 16 3.77 0.57 -10.91
C ASP A 16 4.83 1.05 -9.91
N VAL A 17 4.76 2.31 -9.47
CA VAL A 17 5.69 2.86 -8.47
C VAL A 17 5.50 2.18 -7.11
N TYR A 18 4.27 1.87 -6.71
CA TYR A 18 4.00 1.22 -5.43
C TYR A 18 4.40 -0.25 -5.38
N PHE A 19 4.17 -1.01 -6.46
CA PHE A 19 4.31 -2.47 -6.43
C PHE A 19 5.54 -3.02 -7.14
N ASN A 20 6.21 -2.24 -8.00
CA ASN A 20 7.42 -2.68 -8.69
C ASN A 20 8.67 -1.97 -8.13
N LYS A 21 9.32 -2.59 -7.13
CA LYS A 21 10.51 -2.03 -6.46
C LYS A 21 11.66 -1.72 -7.44
N ARG A 22 11.85 -2.55 -8.48
CA ARG A 22 12.89 -2.34 -9.50
C ARG A 22 12.59 -1.09 -10.33
N LYS A 23 11.35 -0.96 -10.79
CA LYS A 23 10.88 0.22 -11.54
C LYS A 23 10.91 1.48 -10.69
N ARG A 24 10.49 1.40 -9.42
CA ARG A 24 10.59 2.51 -8.45
C ARG A 24 12.03 2.99 -8.28
N LYS A 25 12.99 2.08 -8.11
CA LYS A 25 14.41 2.43 -7.99
C LYS A 25 14.92 3.13 -9.25
N SER A 26 14.62 2.59 -10.43
CA SER A 26 14.98 3.19 -11.72
C SER A 26 14.39 4.59 -11.91
N LEU A 27 13.09 4.77 -11.63
CA LEU A 27 12.43 6.08 -11.71
C LEU A 27 13.01 7.09 -10.72
N LYS A 28 13.30 6.68 -9.48
CA LYS A 28 13.94 7.53 -8.47
C LYS A 28 15.29 8.05 -8.96
N THR A 29 16.14 7.15 -9.45
CA THR A 29 17.45 7.52 -10.01
C THR A 29 17.30 8.48 -11.19
N ASN A 30 16.37 8.21 -12.11
CA ASN A 30 16.15 9.06 -13.28
C ASN A 30 15.64 10.45 -12.90
N PHE A 31 14.67 10.55 -11.99
CA PHE A 31 14.16 11.85 -11.54
C PHE A 31 15.23 12.67 -10.82
N LEU A 32 16.02 12.04 -9.94
CA LEU A 32 17.14 12.73 -9.29
C LEU A 32 18.20 13.20 -10.31
N LYS A 33 18.50 12.39 -11.32
CA LYS A 33 19.42 12.76 -12.41
C LYS A 33 18.88 13.94 -13.23
N ILE A 34 17.58 13.94 -13.53
CA ILE A 34 16.90 15.05 -14.21
C ILE A 34 16.99 16.33 -13.38
N GLN A 35 16.67 16.27 -12.08
CA GLN A 35 16.77 17.43 -11.19
C GLN A 35 18.19 17.97 -11.16
N LYS A 36 19.18 17.09 -10.95
CA LYS A 36 20.60 17.46 -10.96
C LYS A 36 21.00 18.16 -12.27
N ASN A 37 20.70 17.55 -13.41
CA ASN A 37 21.04 18.11 -14.72
C ASN A 37 20.38 19.46 -15.01
N ILE A 38 19.16 19.69 -14.49
CA ILE A 38 18.44 20.95 -14.68
C ILE A 38 18.99 22.02 -13.74
N LEU A 39 19.22 21.68 -12.46
CA LEU A 39 19.66 22.61 -11.42
C LEU A 39 21.15 23.00 -11.55
N GLU A 40 21.99 22.11 -12.07
CA GLU A 40 23.38 22.40 -12.43
C GLU A 40 23.52 23.01 -13.84
N GLY A 41 22.40 23.18 -14.54
CA GLY A 41 22.34 23.81 -15.85
C GLY A 41 22.39 25.34 -15.78
N PRO A 42 22.25 26.02 -16.93
CA PRO A 42 22.29 27.48 -16.99
C PRO A 42 21.22 28.12 -16.09
N ASP A 43 21.60 29.21 -15.42
CA ASP A 43 20.77 29.88 -14.42
C ASP A 43 19.42 30.32 -15.02
N PHE A 44 18.34 29.92 -14.35
CA PHE A 44 16.98 30.28 -14.72
C PHE A 44 16.64 31.74 -14.35
N SER A 45 17.52 32.42 -13.60
CA SER A 45 17.34 33.81 -13.16
C SER A 45 17.49 34.85 -14.28
N GLU A 46 18.26 34.55 -15.33
CA GLU A 46 18.44 35.47 -16.47
C GLU A 46 17.17 35.54 -17.32
N LYS A 47 16.88 36.66 -18.00
CA LYS A 47 15.68 36.77 -18.84
C LYS A 47 15.94 36.15 -20.23
N PRO A 48 15.11 35.22 -20.73
CA PRO A 48 15.32 34.64 -22.07
C PRO A 48 15.14 35.70 -23.16
N ILE A 49 16.03 35.69 -24.16
CA ILE A 49 16.08 36.69 -25.23
C ILE A 49 15.32 36.16 -26.46
N LEU A 50 15.40 34.85 -26.70
CA LEU A 50 14.77 34.20 -27.85
C LEU A 50 13.54 33.38 -27.47
N LYS A 51 12.54 33.33 -28.36
CA LYS A 51 11.33 32.50 -28.19
C LYS A 51 11.67 31.02 -27.96
N LYS A 52 12.70 30.51 -28.65
CA LYS A 52 13.17 29.13 -28.50
C LYS A 52 13.74 28.87 -27.10
N GLU A 53 14.51 29.80 -26.55
CA GLU A 53 15.04 29.69 -25.19
C GLU A 53 13.93 29.71 -24.14
N PHE A 54 12.90 30.54 -24.36
CA PHE A 54 11.72 30.57 -23.50
C PHE A 54 10.98 29.22 -23.50
N GLU A 55 10.77 28.63 -24.67
CA GLU A 55 10.12 27.31 -24.82
C GLU A 55 10.94 26.19 -24.17
N GLU A 56 12.26 26.18 -24.38
CA GLU A 56 13.17 25.21 -23.76
C GLU A 56 13.17 25.33 -22.22
N ARG A 57 13.17 26.56 -21.68
CA ARG A 57 13.07 26.79 -20.23
C ARG A 57 11.72 26.34 -19.69
N LYS A 58 10.61 26.64 -20.38
CA LYS A 58 9.27 26.17 -20.00
C LYS A 58 9.19 24.65 -19.97
N PHE A 59 9.82 23.98 -20.93
CA PHE A 59 9.92 22.52 -20.96
C PHE A 59 10.75 21.98 -19.79
N LYS A 60 11.94 22.55 -19.52
CA LYS A 60 12.78 22.20 -18.36
C LYS A 60 12.04 22.38 -17.04
N THR A 61 11.36 23.51 -16.83
CA THR A 61 10.55 23.74 -15.63
C THR A 61 9.41 22.72 -15.48
N SER A 62 8.76 22.36 -16.59
CA SER A 62 7.69 21.36 -16.58
C SER A 62 8.22 19.95 -16.21
N ILE A 63 9.38 19.58 -16.76
CA ILE A 63 10.08 18.34 -16.41
C ILE A 63 10.52 18.35 -14.94
N LEU A 64 11.05 19.48 -14.46
CA LEU A 64 11.45 19.63 -13.07
C LEU A 64 10.26 19.42 -12.14
N ASN A 65 9.13 20.08 -12.40
CA ASN A 65 7.90 19.89 -11.64
C ASN A 65 7.41 18.43 -11.66
N LEU A 66 7.45 17.78 -12.83
CA LEU A 66 7.09 16.36 -12.95
C LEU A 66 8.01 15.47 -12.08
N SER A 67 9.32 15.76 -12.06
CA SER A 67 10.29 15.01 -11.26
C SER A 67 10.04 15.15 -9.75
N VAL A 68 9.68 16.36 -9.28
CA VAL A 68 9.35 16.62 -7.87
C VAL A 68 8.11 15.82 -7.47
N VAL A 69 7.04 15.91 -8.27
CA VAL A 69 5.79 15.15 -8.03
C VAL A 69 6.05 13.64 -8.08
N GLY A 70 6.86 13.18 -9.02
CA GLY A 70 7.27 11.78 -9.15
C GLY A 70 8.02 11.26 -7.92
N LEU A 71 8.95 12.05 -7.38
CA LEU A 71 9.70 11.69 -6.18
C LEU A 71 8.82 11.66 -4.92
N ASP A 72 7.83 12.56 -4.79
CA ASP A 72 6.85 12.50 -3.69
C ASP A 72 6.03 11.19 -3.74
N PHE A 73 5.57 10.77 -4.93
CA PHE A 73 4.90 9.48 -5.09
C PHE A 73 5.80 8.30 -4.70
N ILE A 74 7.08 8.35 -5.07
CA ILE A 74 8.06 7.33 -4.69
C ILE A 74 8.27 7.30 -3.18
N LYS A 75 8.38 8.46 -2.52
CA LYS A 75 8.49 8.55 -1.06
C LYS A 75 7.29 7.91 -0.37
N LYS A 76 6.07 8.26 -0.79
CA LYS A 76 4.83 7.66 -0.25
C LYS A 76 4.77 6.15 -0.50
N ALA A 77 5.27 5.67 -1.64
CA ALA A 77 5.38 4.24 -1.93
C ALA A 77 6.43 3.53 -1.05
N GLU A 78 7.57 4.16 -0.78
CA GLU A 78 8.60 3.63 0.13
C GLU A 78 8.11 3.58 1.57
N GLU A 79 7.36 4.59 2.03
CA GLU A 79 6.68 4.59 3.33
C GLU A 79 5.63 3.48 3.41
N PHE A 80 4.81 3.30 2.38
CA PHE A 80 3.83 2.22 2.29
C PHE A 80 4.48 0.82 2.33
N ASP A 81 5.64 0.65 1.69
CA ASP A 81 6.40 -0.62 1.73
C ASP A 81 6.91 -0.97 3.13
N LYS A 82 7.22 0.05 3.95
CA LYS A 82 7.57 -0.16 5.37
C LYS A 82 6.35 -0.57 6.20
N ASP A 83 5.16 -0.20 5.73
CA ASP A 83 3.87 -0.41 6.38
C ASP A 83 3.09 -1.63 5.85
N THR A 84 3.61 -2.36 4.87
CA THR A 84 2.95 -3.56 4.34
C THR A 84 3.47 -4.81 5.03
N LEU A 85 2.55 -5.51 5.71
CA LEU A 85 2.86 -6.19 6.97
C LEU A 85 2.91 -7.72 6.90
N PHE A 86 2.52 -8.40 5.82
CA PHE A 86 2.30 -9.85 5.92
C PHE A 86 2.87 -10.71 4.78
N THR A 87 4.19 -10.89 4.75
CA THR A 87 4.83 -11.95 3.95
C THR A 87 5.06 -13.19 4.81
N LYS A 88 4.24 -14.23 4.62
CA LYS A 88 4.30 -15.58 5.26
C LYS A 88 4.28 -15.53 6.79
N CYS A 89 3.11 -15.27 7.35
CA CYS A 89 2.92 -15.13 8.80
C CYS A 89 2.25 -16.37 9.38
N LYS A 90 2.59 -16.75 10.62
CA LYS A 90 1.82 -17.74 11.37
C LYS A 90 0.56 -17.06 11.90
N PHE A 91 -0.59 -17.73 11.79
CA PHE A 91 -1.85 -17.22 12.31
C PHE A 91 -2.57 -18.23 13.20
N GLU A 92 -3.42 -17.67 14.06
CA GLU A 92 -4.40 -18.38 14.89
C GLU A 92 -5.75 -17.70 14.68
N LEU A 93 -6.78 -18.49 14.38
CA LEU A 93 -8.15 -18.03 14.22
C LEU A 93 -8.90 -18.33 15.51
N TYR A 94 -9.50 -17.29 16.06
CA TYR A 94 -10.27 -17.31 17.29
C TYR A 94 -11.74 -17.04 17.01
N LYS A 95 -12.63 -17.66 17.79
CA LYS A 95 -14.09 -17.43 17.74
C LYS A 95 -14.64 -17.20 19.14
N LYS A 96 -15.57 -16.23 19.25
CA LYS A 96 -16.42 -15.98 20.43
C LYS A 96 -17.79 -15.53 19.94
N SER A 97 -18.80 -16.37 20.12
CA SER A 97 -20.15 -16.14 19.56
C SER A 97 -20.08 -15.86 18.05
N LYS A 98 -20.46 -14.65 17.60
CA LYS A 98 -20.39 -14.19 16.20
C LYS A 98 -19.09 -13.45 15.86
N SER A 99 -18.20 -13.25 16.82
CA SER A 99 -16.94 -12.56 16.59
C SER A 99 -15.84 -13.53 16.17
N TYR A 100 -15.11 -13.16 15.13
CA TYR A 100 -13.93 -13.87 14.66
C TYR A 100 -12.71 -12.95 14.72
N VAL A 101 -11.59 -13.49 15.20
CA VAL A 101 -10.33 -12.74 15.30
C VAL A 101 -9.21 -13.57 14.69
N PHE A 102 -8.56 -13.01 13.68
CA PHE A 102 -7.34 -13.58 13.10
C PHE A 102 -6.14 -12.91 13.74
N LYS A 103 -5.51 -13.60 14.69
CA LYS A 103 -4.24 -13.18 15.28
C LYS A 103 -3.11 -13.56 14.33
N THR A 104 -2.39 -12.56 13.84
CA THR A 104 -1.29 -12.74 12.89
C THR A 104 0.00 -12.26 13.53
N THR A 105 1.02 -13.13 13.57
CA THR A 105 2.35 -12.76 14.07
C THR A 105 3.38 -12.85 12.96
N PHE A 106 4.23 -11.83 12.86
CA PHE A 106 5.19 -11.70 11.78
C PHE A 106 6.46 -11.00 12.25
N PHE A 107 7.58 -11.41 11.67
CA PHE A 107 8.88 -10.82 11.94
C PHE A 107 9.09 -9.59 11.05
N LYS A 108 9.59 -8.50 11.62
CA LYS A 108 10.02 -7.29 10.90
C LYS A 108 11.54 -7.25 10.82
N PRO A 109 12.16 -7.65 9.69
CA PRO A 109 13.62 -7.70 9.58
C PRO A 109 14.30 -6.36 9.84
N LEU A 110 13.75 -5.27 9.31
CA LEU A 110 14.32 -3.92 9.45
C LEU A 110 14.28 -3.38 10.89
N LYS A 111 13.46 -3.97 11.76
CA LYS A 111 13.33 -3.56 13.17
C LYS A 111 13.80 -4.65 14.14
N ASN A 112 14.24 -5.79 13.61
CA ASN A 112 14.62 -6.98 14.37
C ASN A 112 13.62 -7.37 15.49
N GLU A 113 12.31 -7.26 15.22
CA GLU A 113 11.26 -7.50 16.22
C GLU A 113 10.12 -8.33 15.64
N ASN A 114 9.43 -9.08 16.50
CA ASN A 114 8.14 -9.69 16.15
C ASN A 114 7.01 -8.69 16.41
N LYS A 115 6.08 -8.60 15.47
CA LYS A 115 4.84 -7.84 15.62
C LYS A 115 3.65 -8.76 15.51
N THR A 116 2.62 -8.43 16.26
CA THR A 116 1.32 -9.10 16.22
C THR A 116 0.25 -8.10 15.83
N SER A 117 -0.70 -8.54 15.02
CA SER A 117 -1.87 -7.75 14.66
C SER A 117 -3.10 -8.65 14.63
N PHE A 118 -4.27 -8.06 14.84
CA PHE A 118 -5.53 -8.77 14.96
C PHE A 118 -6.49 -8.22 13.90
N LEU A 119 -6.85 -9.04 12.92
CA LEU A 119 -7.96 -8.73 12.02
C LEU A 119 -9.25 -9.20 12.68
N VAL A 120 -10.13 -8.26 12.99
CA VAL A 120 -11.33 -8.50 13.80
C VAL A 120 -12.59 -8.33 12.97
N PHE A 121 -13.47 -9.32 13.08
CA PHE A 121 -14.84 -9.29 12.60
C PHE A 121 -15.76 -9.39 13.82
N LYS A 122 -16.57 -8.35 14.06
CA LYS A 122 -17.53 -8.35 15.19
C LYS A 122 -18.81 -9.13 14.86
N ASN A 123 -19.21 -9.17 13.59
CA ASN A 123 -20.52 -9.63 13.13
C ASN A 123 -20.39 -10.69 12.02
N ASP A 124 -19.83 -11.84 12.36
CA ASP A 124 -19.54 -12.99 11.49
C ASP A 124 -18.53 -12.71 10.37
N LEU A 125 -18.07 -13.78 9.71
CA LEU A 125 -17.23 -13.70 8.51
C LEU A 125 -18.08 -13.28 7.29
N PRO A 126 -17.46 -12.64 6.27
CA PRO A 126 -18.17 -12.16 5.09
C PRO A 126 -18.45 -13.28 4.07
N GLU A 127 -19.25 -14.29 4.44
CA GLU A 127 -19.55 -15.44 3.56
C GLU A 127 -20.40 -15.05 2.35
N ASN A 128 -21.62 -14.55 2.58
CA ASN A 128 -22.56 -14.16 1.52
C ASN A 128 -22.77 -12.63 1.41
N SER A 129 -22.13 -11.86 2.29
CA SER A 129 -22.32 -10.41 2.34
C SER A 129 -21.06 -9.70 2.75
N LYS A 130 -20.96 -8.45 2.28
CA LYS A 130 -19.90 -7.52 2.66
C LYS A 130 -20.01 -7.18 4.14
N LYS A 131 -18.93 -7.36 4.91
CA LYS A 131 -18.88 -7.04 6.35
C LYS A 131 -17.83 -5.98 6.63
N LYS A 132 -17.97 -5.27 7.77
CA LYS A 132 -16.89 -4.42 8.30
C LYS A 132 -15.92 -5.27 9.09
N GLY A 133 -14.63 -5.10 8.82
CA GLY A 133 -13.53 -5.60 9.62
C GLY A 133 -12.56 -4.48 9.94
N TYR A 134 -11.72 -4.66 10.95
CA TYR A 134 -10.67 -3.70 11.30
C TYR A 134 -9.42 -4.43 11.77
N ILE A 135 -8.28 -3.74 11.68
CA ILE A 135 -6.98 -4.27 12.10
C ILE A 135 -6.54 -3.54 13.37
N GLU A 136 -6.47 -4.27 14.48
CA GLU A 136 -5.83 -3.80 15.71
C GLU A 136 -4.34 -4.18 15.69
N LYS A 137 -3.45 -3.23 15.99
CA LYS A 137 -1.99 -3.40 15.79
C LYS A 137 -1.20 -3.63 17.08
N THR A 138 -1.83 -3.46 18.23
CA THR A 138 -1.14 -3.49 19.53
C THR A 138 -1.58 -4.69 20.35
N ASN A 139 -2.63 -4.53 21.15
CA ASN A 139 -3.18 -5.56 22.03
C ASN A 139 -4.68 -5.71 21.77
N TYR A 140 -5.14 -6.95 21.68
CA TYR A 140 -6.56 -7.30 21.60
C TYR A 140 -6.85 -8.33 22.69
N ASP A 141 -7.87 -8.07 23.51
CA ASP A 141 -8.28 -8.99 24.55
C ASP A 141 -8.97 -10.22 23.94
N LEU A 142 -8.36 -11.39 24.16
CA LEU A 142 -8.85 -12.69 23.67
C LEU A 142 -9.55 -13.49 24.77
N THR A 143 -9.87 -12.88 25.91
CA THR A 143 -10.54 -13.57 27.02
C THR A 143 -11.91 -14.12 26.59
N GLY A 144 -12.08 -15.43 26.77
CA GLY A 144 -13.27 -16.18 26.35
C GLY A 144 -13.37 -16.43 24.84
N TYR A 145 -12.30 -16.24 24.08
CA TYR A 145 -12.20 -16.71 22.70
C TYR A 145 -11.57 -18.10 22.63
N GLU A 146 -12.10 -18.95 21.77
CA GLU A 146 -11.55 -20.29 21.52
C GLU A 146 -10.77 -20.31 20.21
N VAL A 147 -9.64 -21.04 20.20
CA VAL A 147 -8.85 -21.25 18.98
C VAL A 147 -9.52 -22.32 18.13
N ILE A 148 -9.96 -21.96 16.93
CA ILE A 148 -10.64 -22.88 16.01
C ILE A 148 -9.74 -23.40 14.88
N ASP A 149 -8.72 -22.63 14.47
CA ASP A 149 -7.75 -23.08 13.46
C ASP A 149 -6.41 -22.34 13.58
N LYS A 150 -5.35 -22.90 12.98
CA LYS A 150 -4.02 -22.30 12.87
C LYS A 150 -3.46 -22.53 11.48
N GLY A 151 -2.62 -21.64 11.00
CA GLY A 151 -1.94 -21.88 9.72
C GLY A 151 -1.10 -20.72 9.24
N ILE A 152 -1.10 -20.53 7.92
CA ILE A 152 -0.31 -19.50 7.24
C ILE A 152 -1.21 -18.45 6.63
N PHE A 153 -0.76 -17.21 6.79
CA PHE A 153 -1.37 -16.04 6.22
C PHE A 153 -0.49 -15.40 5.15
N LYS A 154 -1.10 -15.05 4.02
CA LYS A 154 -0.45 -14.34 2.92
C LYS A 154 -1.24 -13.09 2.57
N GLN A 155 -0.58 -11.94 2.60
CA GLN A 155 -1.12 -10.70 2.06
C GLN A 155 -0.61 -10.47 0.64
N LYS A 156 -1.51 -10.00 -0.22
CA LYS A 156 -1.20 -9.42 -1.51
C LYS A 156 -1.88 -8.07 -1.61
N VAL A 157 -1.11 -7.00 -1.69
CA VAL A 157 -1.69 -5.68 -1.95
C VAL A 157 -2.10 -5.59 -3.42
N LYS A 158 -3.34 -5.15 -3.67
CA LYS A 158 -3.90 -4.98 -5.02
C LYS A 158 -3.86 -3.54 -5.49
N SER A 159 -4.15 -2.62 -4.58
CA SER A 159 -4.11 -1.18 -4.83
C SER A 159 -3.88 -0.44 -3.52
N PHE A 160 -3.78 0.89 -3.58
CA PHE A 160 -3.63 1.74 -2.39
C PHE A 160 -4.73 1.52 -1.34
N ASN A 161 -5.95 1.20 -1.78
CA ASN A 161 -7.10 0.99 -0.90
C ASN A 161 -7.51 -0.48 -0.80
N GLU A 162 -6.87 -1.40 -1.51
CA GLU A 162 -7.33 -2.79 -1.59
C GLU A 162 -6.22 -3.79 -1.29
N ILE A 163 -6.51 -4.69 -0.36
CA ILE A 163 -5.60 -5.72 0.11
C ILE A 163 -6.33 -7.06 0.01
N GLU A 164 -5.72 -8.03 -0.66
CA GLU A 164 -6.14 -9.42 -0.66
C GLU A 164 -5.41 -10.18 0.44
N LEU A 165 -6.16 -10.92 1.25
CA LEU A 165 -5.70 -11.65 2.42
C LEU A 165 -6.09 -13.12 2.26
N SER A 166 -5.10 -13.98 2.03
CA SER A 166 -5.28 -15.42 1.85
C SER A 166 -4.89 -16.18 3.12
N PHE A 167 -5.85 -16.85 3.72
CA PHE A 167 -5.71 -17.70 4.90
C PHE A 167 -5.72 -19.15 4.46
N LYS A 168 -4.68 -19.88 4.85
CA LYS A 168 -4.61 -21.34 4.69
C LYS A 168 -4.35 -21.96 6.06
N GLY A 169 -5.44 -22.28 6.75
CA GLY A 169 -5.44 -23.03 7.99
C GLY A 169 -5.27 -24.52 7.76
N LYS A 170 -5.25 -25.30 8.86
CA LYS A 170 -5.26 -26.76 8.77
C LYS A 170 -6.64 -27.27 8.35
N LYS A 171 -7.70 -26.62 8.82
CA LYS A 171 -9.09 -27.02 8.56
C LYS A 171 -9.78 -26.10 7.55
N LEU A 172 -9.50 -24.81 7.62
CA LEU A 172 -10.23 -23.76 6.90
C LEU A 172 -9.34 -23.02 5.92
N LYS A 173 -9.95 -22.52 4.84
CA LYS A 173 -9.31 -21.64 3.86
C LYS A 173 -10.22 -20.46 3.58
N TYR A 174 -9.66 -19.26 3.60
CA TYR A 174 -10.38 -18.04 3.29
C TYR A 174 -9.55 -17.16 2.37
N ASN A 175 -10.18 -16.49 1.42
CA ASN A 175 -9.57 -15.39 0.69
C ASN A 175 -10.46 -14.17 0.89
N PHE A 176 -9.96 -13.18 1.63
CA PHE A 176 -10.67 -11.93 1.84
C PHE A 176 -10.12 -10.85 0.91
N LEU A 177 -11.01 -10.04 0.35
CA LEU A 177 -10.67 -8.77 -0.26
C LEU A 177 -11.08 -7.66 0.71
N LEU A 178 -10.10 -6.89 1.17
CA LEU A 178 -10.29 -5.78 2.09
C LEU A 178 -10.17 -4.46 1.34
N LYS A 179 -11.21 -3.65 1.38
CA LYS A 179 -11.25 -2.30 0.82
C LYS A 179 -11.28 -1.26 1.93
N LEU A 180 -10.28 -0.39 1.96
CA LEU A 180 -10.08 0.61 3.00
C LEU A 180 -11.27 1.56 3.10
N ILE A 181 -11.76 1.78 4.31
CA ILE A 181 -12.79 2.77 4.66
C ILE A 181 -12.12 3.96 5.33
N ASP A 182 -11.29 3.68 6.34
CA ASP A 182 -10.63 4.66 7.19
C ASP A 182 -9.21 4.17 7.51
N ARG A 183 -8.21 5.00 7.19
CA ARG A 183 -6.79 4.69 7.37
C ARG A 183 -6.35 4.82 8.82
N ASP A 184 -6.92 5.76 9.58
CA ASP A 184 -6.50 6.02 10.96
C ASP A 184 -6.97 4.88 11.86
N ARG A 185 -8.19 4.40 11.62
CA ARG A 185 -8.78 3.26 12.33
C ARG A 185 -8.46 1.90 11.71
N TRP A 186 -7.73 1.87 10.58
CA TRP A 186 -7.47 0.65 9.81
C TRP A 186 -8.73 -0.19 9.59
N SER A 187 -9.82 0.46 9.18
CA SER A 187 -11.11 -0.17 8.99
C SER A 187 -11.38 -0.45 7.52
N TYR A 188 -12.01 -1.59 7.25
CA TYR A 188 -12.16 -2.15 5.93
C TYR A 188 -13.56 -2.69 5.71
N TRP A 189 -14.00 -2.56 4.47
CA TRP A 189 -15.03 -3.39 3.90
C TRP A 189 -14.41 -4.69 3.42
N VAL A 190 -14.96 -5.82 3.86
CA VAL A 190 -14.41 -7.14 3.59
C VAL A 190 -15.43 -8.00 2.86
N THR A 191 -14.98 -8.66 1.80
CA THR A 191 -15.74 -9.68 1.05
C THR A 191 -14.92 -10.96 0.94
N LEU A 192 -15.58 -12.11 0.91
CA LEU A 192 -14.94 -13.36 0.48
C LEU A 192 -14.74 -13.33 -1.04
N LYS A 193 -13.67 -13.97 -1.52
CA LYS A 193 -13.29 -14.07 -2.92
C LYS A 193 -13.09 -15.52 -3.33
#